data_AF-A0A3B0ZX09-F1
#
_entry.id   AF-A0A3B0ZX09-F1
#
_cell.length_a   1.000
_cell.length_b   1.000
_cell.length_c   1.000
_cell.angle_alpha   90.00
_cell.angle_beta   90.00
_cell.angle_gamma   90.00
#
_symmetry.space_group_name_H-M   'P 1'
#
loop_
_entity.id
_entity.type
_entity.pdbx_description
1 polymer ?
#
loop_
_entity_poly.entity_id
_entity_poly.type
_entity_poly.pdbx_seq_one_letter_code
_entity_poly.pdbx_strand_id
1 'polypeptide(L)'
;MSEEPGIQLSEPLINDLVAAITKNAPSAQDNIGITLQYMGAVMGYLSAQFPGSDAERHDWLEQLSGFIVHVSDEHAEDIKAAEQDKINVQQPAQQAEPSAPAGKCEADPSNEAAGVWHASK
;
A
#
# COMPACT_ATOMS: atom_id res chain seq x y z
N MET A 1 -30.98 5.71 -3.95
CA MET A 1 -29.89 5.00 -4.64
C MET A 1 -29.09 4.32 -3.54
N SER A 2 -29.13 3.00 -3.46
CA SER A 2 -28.26 2.27 -2.53
C SER A 2 -26.89 2.24 -3.18
N GLU A 3 -25.91 2.87 -2.56
CA GLU A 3 -24.50 2.71 -2.93
C GLU A 3 -24.15 1.26 -2.63
N GLU A 4 -23.89 0.44 -3.65
CA GLU A 4 -23.33 -0.89 -3.40
C GLU A 4 -21.96 -0.69 -2.75
N PRO A 5 -21.66 -1.41 -1.65
CA PRO A 5 -20.35 -1.29 -1.02
C PRO A 5 -19.28 -1.62 -2.05
N GLY A 6 -18.28 -0.75 -2.17
CA GLY A 6 -17.13 -0.99 -3.05
C GLY A 6 -16.53 -2.38 -2.81
N ILE A 7 -15.84 -2.93 -3.81
CA ILE A 7 -15.22 -4.26 -3.70
C ILE A 7 -14.25 -4.24 -2.53
N GLN A 8 -14.53 -5.05 -1.50
CA GLN A 8 -13.64 -5.22 -0.35
C GLN A 8 -12.79 -6.48 -0.55
N LEU A 9 -11.48 -6.28 -0.68
CA LEU A 9 -10.51 -7.37 -0.74
C LEU A 9 -10.07 -7.73 0.68
N SER A 10 -10.30 -8.98 1.08
CA SER A 10 -9.82 -9.50 2.35
C SER A 10 -8.48 -10.20 2.17
N GLU A 11 -7.59 -10.11 3.17
CA GLU A 11 -6.31 -10.84 3.14
C GLU A 11 -6.48 -12.35 2.90
N PRO A 12 -7.47 -13.05 3.49
CA PRO A 12 -7.70 -14.47 3.19
C PRO A 12 -7.99 -14.72 1.71
N LEU A 13 -8.83 -13.88 1.07
CA LEU A 13 -9.16 -14.03 -0.34
C LEU A 13 -7.91 -13.85 -1.22
N ILE A 14 -7.10 -12.82 -0.93
CA ILE A 14 -5.85 -12.56 -1.66
C ILE A 14 -4.91 -13.77 -1.51
N ASN A 15 -4.71 -14.24 -0.28
CA ASN A 15 -3.82 -15.37 0.01
C ASN A 15 -4.27 -16.66 -0.68
N ASP A 16 -5.58 -16.95 -0.68
CA ASP A 16 -6.13 -18.14 -1.34
C ASP A 16 -5.92 -18.09 -2.85
N LEU A 17 -6.10 -16.92 -3.48
CA LEU A 17 -5.85 -16.73 -4.90
C LEU A 17 -4.36 -16.90 -5.25
N VAL A 18 -3.45 -16.30 -4.46
CA VAL A 18 -2.00 -16.46 -4.64
C VAL A 18 -1.58 -17.92 -4.45
N ALA A 19 -2.12 -18.61 -3.43
CA ALA A 19 -1.84 -20.02 -3.18
C ALA A 19 -2.32 -20.92 -4.34
N ALA A 20 -3.49 -20.65 -4.89
CA ALA A 20 -4.01 -21.38 -6.05
C ALA A 20 -3.12 -21.20 -7.29
N ILE A 21 -2.60 -19.99 -7.53
CA ILE A 21 -1.68 -19.70 -8.64
C ILE A 21 -0.35 -20.41 -8.42
N THR A 22 0.28 -20.23 -7.25
CA THR A 22 1.61 -20.80 -6.96
C THR A 22 1.61 -22.32 -6.96
N LYS A 23 0.51 -22.97 -6.58
CA LYS A 23 0.32 -24.43 -6.71
C LYS A 23 0.44 -24.91 -8.16
N ASN A 24 -0.03 -24.14 -9.13
CA ASN A 24 0.00 -24.50 -10.56
C ASN A 24 1.24 -23.94 -11.28
N ALA A 25 1.82 -22.86 -10.76
CA ALA A 25 2.97 -22.18 -11.33
C ALA A 25 3.95 -21.77 -10.21
N PRO A 26 4.88 -22.65 -9.81
CA PRO A 26 5.83 -22.37 -8.72
C PRO A 26 6.66 -21.10 -8.94
N SER A 27 6.91 -20.71 -10.19
CA SER A 27 7.60 -19.46 -10.55
C SER A 27 6.89 -18.19 -10.07
N ALA A 28 5.61 -18.28 -9.71
CA ALA A 28 4.83 -17.16 -9.18
C ALA A 28 5.10 -16.88 -7.69
N GLN A 29 5.70 -17.83 -6.96
CA GLN A 29 5.83 -17.75 -5.49
C GLN A 29 6.63 -16.53 -5.03
N ASP A 30 7.72 -16.21 -5.72
CA ASP A 30 8.62 -15.11 -5.36
C ASP A 30 8.57 -13.96 -6.39
N ASN A 31 7.60 -13.98 -7.31
CA ASN A 31 7.49 -12.99 -8.37
C ASN A 31 6.05 -12.50 -8.52
N ILE A 32 5.75 -11.38 -7.86
CA ILE A 32 4.45 -10.73 -7.93
C ILE A 32 4.02 -10.39 -9.37
N GLY A 33 4.96 -10.05 -10.24
CA GLY A 33 4.68 -9.76 -11.65
C GLY A 33 4.16 -10.99 -12.41
N ILE A 34 4.64 -12.19 -12.08
CA ILE A 34 4.13 -13.44 -12.65
C ILE A 34 2.74 -13.74 -12.07
N THR A 35 2.55 -13.57 -10.75
CA THR A 35 1.24 -13.75 -10.10
C THR A 35 0.16 -12.86 -10.73
N LEU A 36 0.46 -11.57 -10.93
CA LEU A 36 -0.46 -10.63 -11.56
C LEU A 36 -0.76 -10.99 -13.03
N GLN A 37 0.22 -11.47 -13.79
CA GLN A 37 0.00 -11.96 -15.15
C GLN A 37 -0.95 -13.17 -15.18
N TYR A 38 -0.84 -14.10 -14.24
CA TYR A 38 -1.78 -15.22 -14.13
C TYR A 38 -3.19 -14.74 -13.80
N MET A 39 -3.35 -13.79 -12.89
CA MET A 39 -4.67 -13.19 -12.59
C MET A 39 -5.26 -12.51 -13.83
N GLY A 40 -4.45 -11.74 -14.56
CA GLY A 40 -4.83 -11.13 -15.84
C GLY A 40 -5.27 -12.15 -16.89
N ALA A 41 -4.51 -13.24 -17.04
CA ALA A 41 -4.85 -14.31 -17.96
C ALA A 41 -6.15 -15.03 -17.58
N VAL A 42 -6.40 -15.27 -16.29
CA VAL A 42 -7.65 -15.84 -15.79
C VAL A 42 -8.83 -14.91 -16.10
N MET A 43 -8.69 -13.60 -15.86
CA MET A 43 -9.73 -12.62 -16.22
C MET A 43 -10.01 -12.64 -17.73
N GLY A 44 -8.97 -12.64 -18.56
CA GLY A 44 -9.10 -12.76 -20.01
C GLY A 44 -9.82 -14.05 -20.44
N TYR A 45 -9.44 -15.19 -19.87
CA TYR A 45 -10.09 -16.47 -20.12
C TYR A 45 -11.58 -16.46 -19.74
N LEU A 46 -11.93 -15.91 -18.58
CA LEU A 46 -13.32 -15.79 -18.14
C LEU A 46 -14.12 -14.81 -19.00
N SER A 47 -13.50 -13.72 -19.44
CA SER A 47 -14.14 -12.70 -20.30
C SER A 47 -14.60 -13.25 -21.65
N ALA A 48 -14.00 -14.35 -22.13
CA ALA A 48 -14.43 -15.00 -23.37
C ALA A 48 -15.89 -15.48 -23.31
N GLN A 49 -16.46 -15.63 -22.11
CA GLN A 49 -17.86 -16.00 -21.88
C GLN A 49 -18.78 -14.78 -21.72
N PHE A 50 -18.29 -13.56 -21.94
CA PHE A 50 -19.07 -12.33 -21.81
C PHE A 50 -20.33 -12.38 -22.71
N PRO A 51 -21.54 -12.15 -22.15
CA PRO A 51 -22.77 -12.16 -22.93
C PRO A 51 -22.88 -10.86 -23.74
N GLY A 52 -22.39 -10.89 -24.98
CA GLY A 52 -22.44 -9.73 -25.87
C GLY A 52 -21.62 -9.94 -27.13
N SER A 53 -21.54 -8.88 -27.93
CA SER A 53 -20.65 -8.82 -29.10
C SER A 53 -19.18 -8.69 -28.68
N ASP A 54 -18.28 -8.94 -29.63
CA ASP A 54 -16.84 -8.76 -29.42
C ASP A 54 -16.48 -7.31 -29.04
N ALA A 55 -17.20 -6.34 -29.60
CA ALA A 55 -17.01 -4.92 -29.30
C ALA A 55 -17.43 -4.61 -27.85
N GLU A 56 -18.61 -5.06 -27.42
CA GLU A 56 -19.07 -4.85 -26.04
C GLU A 56 -18.16 -5.54 -25.02
N ARG A 57 -17.65 -6.74 -25.33
CA ARG A 57 -16.65 -7.40 -24.49
C ARG A 57 -15.36 -6.58 -24.39
N HIS A 58 -14.92 -5.98 -25.51
CA HIS A 58 -13.72 -5.15 -25.53
C HIS A 58 -13.90 -3.88 -24.68
N ASP A 59 -14.99 -3.17 -24.87
CA ASP A 59 -15.33 -1.97 -24.10
C ASP A 59 -15.44 -2.28 -22.60
N TRP A 60 -16.00 -3.45 -22.24
CA TRP A 60 -16.06 -3.92 -20.86
C TRP A 60 -14.67 -4.23 -20.28
N LEU A 61 -13.79 -4.87 -21.05
CA LEU A 61 -12.40 -5.13 -20.62
C LEU A 61 -11.60 -3.84 -20.43
N GLU A 62 -11.83 -2.82 -21.25
CA GLU A 62 -11.21 -1.51 -21.09
C GLU A 62 -11.65 -0.82 -19.79
N GLN A 63 -12.95 -0.86 -19.48
CA GLN A 63 -13.48 -0.37 -18.21
C GLN A 63 -12.91 -1.13 -17.01
N LEU A 64 -12.78 -2.46 -17.11
CA LEU A 64 -12.16 -3.29 -16.08
C LEU A 64 -10.68 -2.92 -15.87
N SER A 65 -9.94 -2.65 -16.96
CA SER A 65 -8.56 -2.17 -16.87
C SER A 65 -8.49 -0.83 -16.12
N GLY A 66 -9.39 0.10 -16.41
CA GLY A 66 -9.48 1.37 -15.68
C GLY A 66 -9.77 1.17 -14.20
N PHE A 67 -10.69 0.27 -13.86
CA PHE A 67 -10.99 -0.09 -12.48
C PHE A 67 -9.78 -0.67 -11.73
N ILE A 68 -9.00 -1.56 -12.36
CA ILE A 68 -7.78 -2.12 -11.77
C ILE A 68 -6.77 -1.03 -11.43
N VAL A 69 -6.57 -0.06 -12.33
CA VAL A 69 -5.67 1.08 -12.08
C VAL A 69 -6.16 1.89 -10.88
N HIS A 70 -7.45 2.20 -10.83
CA HIS A 70 -8.05 2.95 -9.73
C HIS A 70 -7.84 2.27 -8.36
N VAL A 71 -8.14 0.97 -8.24
CA VAL A 71 -7.92 0.20 -7.00
C VAL A 71 -6.44 0.17 -6.60
N SER A 72 -5.53 0.06 -7.58
CA SER A 72 -4.10 0.10 -7.33
C SER A 72 -3.65 1.45 -6.77
N ASP A 73 -4.16 2.54 -7.34
CA ASP A 73 -3.82 3.90 -6.90
C ASP A 73 -4.37 4.18 -5.50
N GLU A 74 -5.63 3.82 -5.22
CA GLU A 74 -6.23 3.94 -3.89
C GLU A 74 -5.41 3.19 -2.83
N HIS A 75 -5.06 1.93 -3.10
CA HIS A 75 -4.27 1.15 -2.14
C HIS A 75 -2.85 1.72 -1.95
N ALA A 76 -2.24 2.27 -3.01
CA ALA A 76 -0.94 2.92 -2.91
C ALA A 76 -1.00 4.22 -2.09
N GLU A 77 -2.12 4.95 -2.12
CA GLU A 77 -2.37 6.10 -1.26
C GLU A 77 -2.52 5.69 0.21
N ASP A 78 -3.28 4.62 0.49
CA ASP A 78 -3.43 4.07 1.85
C ASP A 78 -2.08 3.67 2.46
N ILE A 79 -1.22 3.01 1.68
CA ILE A 79 0.14 2.62 2.12
C ILE A 79 0.95 3.88 2.49
N LYS A 80 0.94 4.91 1.64
CA LYS A 80 1.67 6.17 1.88
C LYS A 80 1.15 6.88 3.14
N ALA A 81 -0.17 6.91 3.34
CA ALA A 81 -0.78 7.52 4.52
C ALA A 81 -0.37 6.77 5.81
N ALA A 82 -0.41 5.44 5.78
CA ALA A 82 0.00 4.60 6.91
C ALA A 82 1.50 4.73 7.24
N GLU A 83 2.35 5.03 6.26
CA GLU A 83 3.78 5.33 6.48
C GLU A 83 3.99 6.71 7.11
N GLN A 84 3.20 7.72 6.75
CA GLN A 84 3.28 9.07 7.33
C GLN A 84 2.83 9.12 8.79
N ASP A 85 1.79 8.36 9.16
CA ASP A 85 1.35 8.27 10.56
C ASP A 85 2.41 7.62 11.47
N LYS A 86 3.19 6.67 10.96
CA LYS A 86 4.31 6.07 11.71
C LYS A 86 5.44 7.08 11.99
N ILE A 87 5.63 8.06 11.11
CA ILE A 87 6.62 9.13 11.28
C ILE A 87 6.12 10.17 12.30
N ASN A 88 4.82 10.47 12.33
CA ASN A 88 4.24 11.47 13.21
C ASN A 88 4.08 11.00 14.68
N VAL A 89 3.97 9.69 14.92
CA VAL A 89 3.83 9.11 16.29
C VAL A 89 5.19 9.00 17.03
N GLN A 90 6.32 9.22 16.36
CA GLN A 90 7.66 9.14 16.96
C GLN A 90 8.26 10.48 17.44
N GLN A 91 7.47 11.55 17.55
CA GLN A 91 7.90 12.75 18.27
C GLN A 91 7.39 12.69 19.72
N PRO A 92 8.23 12.36 20.73
CA PRO A 92 7.81 12.48 22.10
C PRO A 92 7.60 13.96 22.41
N ALA A 93 6.36 14.30 22.75
CA ALA A 93 6.00 15.56 23.37
C ALA A 93 6.84 15.74 24.64
N GLN A 94 7.90 16.55 24.55
CA GLN A 94 8.59 17.09 25.70
C GLN A 94 7.62 18.02 26.45
N GLN A 95 7.06 17.46 27.52
CA GLN A 95 6.74 18.07 28.81
C GLN A 95 6.06 19.45 28.79
N ALA A 96 4.77 19.43 29.13
CA ALA A 96 4.21 20.49 29.96
C ALA A 96 3.87 19.87 31.33
N GLU A 97 4.60 20.26 32.37
CA GLU A 97 4.09 20.69 33.69
C GLU A 97 5.24 21.05 34.66
N PRO A 98 4.99 21.91 35.67
CA PRO A 98 5.62 23.22 35.76
C PRO A 98 6.71 23.28 36.85
N SER A 99 7.74 24.09 36.64
CA SER A 99 8.61 24.58 37.71
C SER A 99 9.39 25.81 37.26
N ALA A 100 8.90 27.00 37.63
CA ALA A 100 9.78 28.12 37.96
C ALA A 100 10.04 28.04 39.49
N PRO A 101 11.24 28.39 40.00
CA PRO A 101 11.78 29.74 39.79
C PRO A 101 13.29 29.85 39.49
N ALA A 102 13.60 30.90 38.72
CA ALA A 102 14.76 31.77 38.79
C ALA A 102 16.14 31.13 39.06
N GLY A 103 16.83 30.76 37.98
CA GLY A 103 18.28 30.58 37.96
C GLY A 103 18.84 31.08 36.63
N LYS A 104 19.37 32.30 36.63
CA LYS A 104 20.11 32.90 35.51
C LYS A 104 21.39 32.08 35.28
N CYS A 105 21.57 31.50 34.10
CA CYS A 105 22.89 31.15 33.59
C CYS A 105 22.91 31.50 32.09
N GLU A 106 23.76 32.47 31.77
CA GLU A 106 24.13 32.91 30.43
C GLU A 106 24.65 31.76 29.57
N ALA A 107 24.41 31.86 28.27
CA ALA A 107 25.00 30.99 27.25
C ALA A 107 26.38 31.54 26.85
N ASP A 108 27.39 30.67 26.89
CA ASP A 108 28.61 30.73 26.08
C ASP A 108 29.39 29.41 26.27
N PRO A 109 30.46 29.07 25.53
CA PRO A 109 30.79 29.14 24.10
C PRO A 109 31.11 27.73 23.55
N SER A 110 31.30 27.57 22.23
CA SER A 110 32.28 26.62 21.66
C SER A 110 32.10 25.08 21.82
N ASN A 111 30.89 24.52 21.93
CA ASN A 111 30.73 23.05 21.92
C ASN A 111 30.18 22.53 20.57
N GLU A 112 31.05 22.46 19.55
CA GLU A 112 30.83 21.67 18.34
C GLU A 112 31.12 20.18 18.63
N ALA A 113 30.13 19.42 19.10
CA ALA A 113 30.22 17.96 19.08
C ALA A 113 28.85 17.28 19.03
N ALA A 114 28.80 16.26 18.17
CA ALA A 114 27.93 15.08 18.17
C ALA A 114 26.60 15.18 17.40
N GLY A 115 26.62 14.52 16.23
CA GLY A 115 25.39 14.10 15.55
C GLY A 115 25.54 13.34 14.23
N VAL A 116 26.73 12.82 13.87
CA VAL A 116 26.89 11.89 12.74
C VAL A 116 26.35 10.52 13.16
N TRP A 117 25.37 9.97 12.44
CA TRP A 117 24.96 8.58 12.57
C TRP A 117 25.34 7.82 11.28
N HIS A 118 26.29 6.90 11.40
CA HIS A 118 26.62 5.90 10.39
C HIS A 118 25.79 4.63 10.61
N ALA A 119 25.37 4.00 9.51
CA ALA A 119 24.69 2.71 9.50
C ALA A 119 25.68 1.54 9.69
N SER A 120 25.26 0.51 10.43
CA SER A 120 25.71 -0.90 10.38
C SER A 120 24.89 -1.68 11.43
N LYS A 121 24.50 -2.94 11.27
CA LYS A 121 24.76 -3.98 10.28
C LYS A 121 23.63 -5.02 10.37
#